data_AF-A0A4D7JDI5-F1
#
_entry.id   AF-A0A4D7JDI5-F1
#
_cell.length_a   1.000
_cell.length_b   1.000
_cell.length_c   1.000
_cell.angle_alpha   90.00
_cell.angle_beta   90.00
_cell.angle_gamma   90.00
#
_symmetry.space_group_name_H-M   'P 1'
#
loop_
_entity.id
_entity.type
_entity.pdbx_description
1 polymer ?
#
loop_
_entity_poly.entity_id
_entity_poly.type
_entity_poly.pdbx_seq_one_letter_code
_entity_poly.pdbx_strand_id
1 'polypeptide(L)'
;MKKEDKQLLLRKCSLIEYGLETKCRDESEKENVKRIFSKLKELIEKEEITTTLGLEYTANFCFEKSREDESRIEEYAESVKGFFA
;
A
#
# COMPACT_ATOMS: atom_id res chain seq x y z
N MET A 1 16.19 1.55 -8.51
CA MET A 1 16.30 2.38 -7.28
C MET A 1 17.57 1.98 -6.50
N LYS A 2 18.22 2.85 -5.72
CA LYS A 2 19.37 2.42 -4.89
C LYS A 2 18.91 1.46 -3.78
N LYS A 3 19.76 0.54 -3.34
CA LYS A 3 19.43 -0.45 -2.30
C LYS A 3 18.93 0.19 -0.99
N GLU A 4 19.54 1.30 -0.59
CA GLU A 4 19.19 2.03 0.64
C GLU A 4 17.82 2.70 0.53
N ASP A 5 17.51 3.31 -0.63
CA ASP A 5 16.21 3.94 -0.90
C ASP A 5 15.07 2.90 -0.86
N LYS A 6 15.32 1.70 -1.42
CA LYS A 6 14.36 0.59 -1.36
C LYS A 6 14.08 0.17 0.08
N GLN A 7 15.12 -0.01 0.89
CA GLN A 7 14.96 -0.37 2.30
C GLN A 7 14.22 0.72 3.09
N LEU A 8 14.47 1.98 2.79
CA LEU A 8 13.74 3.10 3.40
C LEU A 8 12.26 3.05 3.04
N LEU A 9 11.93 2.79 1.77
CA LEU A 9 10.56 2.72 1.29
C LEU A 9 9.79 1.55 1.93
N LEU A 10 10.41 0.38 2.06
CA LEU A 10 9.84 -0.78 2.76
C LEU A 10 9.60 -0.53 4.25
N ARG A 11 10.54 0.15 4.93
CA ARG A 11 10.34 0.57 6.33
C ARG A 11 9.16 1.52 6.46
N LYS A 12 9.06 2.49 5.56
CA LYS A 12 7.94 3.44 5.53
C LYS A 12 6.61 2.75 5.23
N CYS A 13 6.61 1.77 4.33
CA CYS A 13 5.45 0.92 4.02
C CYS A 13 4.91 0.25 5.29
N SER A 14 5.80 -0.34 6.11
CA SER A 14 5.41 -0.97 7.38
C SER A 14 4.89 0.03 8.43
N LEU A 15 5.41 1.26 8.44
CA LEU A 15 4.89 2.32 9.34
C LEU A 15 3.49 2.78 8.95
N ILE A 16 3.22 2.92 7.65
CA ILE A 16 1.89 3.32 7.15
C ILE A 16 0.89 2.18 7.39
N GLU A 17 1.30 0.92 7.21
CA GLU A 17 0.48 -0.27 7.52
C GLU A 17 -0.07 -0.20 8.94
N TYR A 18 0.82 -0.06 9.92
CA TYR A 18 0.44 0.11 11.32
C TYR A 18 -0.49 1.32 11.52
N GLY A 19 -0.17 2.45 10.89
CA GLY A 19 -1.01 3.65 10.96
C GLY A 19 -2.43 3.44 10.44
N LEU A 20 -2.62 2.66 9.38
CA LEU A 20 -3.95 2.35 8.83
C LEU A 20 -4.67 1.26 9.62
N GLU A 21 -3.97 0.26 10.15
CA GLU A 21 -4.55 -0.73 11.07
C GLU A 21 -5.22 -0.06 12.29
N THR A 22 -4.62 1.01 12.84
CA THR A 22 -5.23 1.76 13.96
C THR A 22 -6.52 2.52 13.59
N LYS A 23 -6.78 2.74 12.30
CA LYS A 23 -8.01 3.39 11.78
C LYS A 23 -9.09 2.39 11.37
N CYS A 24 -8.81 1.09 11.47
CA CYS A 24 -9.74 0.04 11.10
C CYS A 24 -10.89 -0.05 12.12
N ARG A 25 -12.11 -0.28 11.62
CA ARG A 25 -13.32 -0.39 12.43
C ARG A 25 -13.50 -1.78 13.06
N ASP A 26 -12.97 -2.80 12.38
CA ASP A 26 -13.10 -4.21 12.75
C ASP A 26 -11.89 -5.02 12.24
N GLU A 27 -11.88 -6.31 12.52
CA GLU A 27 -10.82 -7.22 12.07
C GLU A 27 -10.83 -7.45 10.55
N SER A 28 -11.98 -7.31 9.87
CA SER A 28 -12.05 -7.45 8.42
C SER A 28 -11.27 -6.33 7.72
N GLU A 29 -11.47 -5.08 8.17
CA GLU A 29 -10.67 -3.96 7.65
C GLU A 29 -9.16 -4.15 7.91
N LYS A 30 -8.77 -4.75 9.04
CA LYS A 30 -7.35 -5.05 9.30
C LYS A 30 -6.81 -6.13 8.37
N GLU A 31 -7.58 -7.17 8.07
CA GLU A 31 -7.19 -8.17 7.08
C GLU A 31 -7.04 -7.55 5.69
N ASN A 32 -7.95 -6.65 5.31
CA ASN A 32 -7.85 -5.89 4.07
C ASN A 32 -6.60 -5.00 4.04
N VAL A 33 -6.26 -4.31 5.13
CA VAL A 33 -4.98 -3.57 5.25
C VAL A 33 -3.79 -4.50 5.03
N LYS A 34 -3.72 -5.66 5.70
CA LYS A 34 -2.61 -6.61 5.51
C LYS A 34 -2.49 -7.06 4.04
N ARG A 35 -3.61 -7.32 3.36
CA ARG A 35 -3.65 -7.65 1.93
C ARG A 35 -3.12 -6.51 1.06
N ILE A 36 -3.57 -5.29 1.31
CA ILE A 36 -3.08 -4.07 0.62
C ILE A 36 -1.55 -3.98 0.78
N PHE A 37 -1.04 -4.03 2.00
CA PHE A 37 0.39 -3.82 2.26
C PHE A 37 1.27 -4.98 1.79
N SER A 38 0.76 -6.21 1.76
CA SER A 38 1.43 -7.32 1.08
C SER A 38 1.65 -7.00 -0.40
N LYS A 39 0.62 -6.48 -1.08
CA LYS A 39 0.71 -6.09 -2.49
C LYS A 39 1.63 -4.88 -2.70
N LEU A 40 1.58 -3.86 -1.84
CA LEU A 40 2.47 -2.70 -1.95
C LEU A 40 3.94 -3.06 -1.76
N LYS A 41 4.27 -3.98 -0.85
CA LYS A 41 5.63 -4.50 -0.69
C LYS A 41 6.11 -5.20 -1.96
N GLU A 42 5.26 -5.99 -2.61
CA GLU A 42 5.56 -6.59 -3.92
C GLU A 42 5.86 -5.53 -4.99
N LEU A 43 5.03 -4.48 -5.09
CA LEU A 43 5.21 -3.40 -6.05
C LEU A 43 6.49 -2.59 -5.79
N ILE A 44 6.85 -2.35 -4.52
CA ILE A 44 8.13 -1.72 -4.15
C ILE A 44 9.31 -2.59 -4.58
N GLU A 45 9.22 -3.91 -4.38
CA GLU A 45 10.30 -4.83 -4.77
C GLU A 45 10.51 -4.86 -6.28
N LYS A 46 9.43 -4.80 -7.06
CA LYS A 46 9.43 -4.68 -8.52
C LYS A 46 9.80 -3.29 -9.04
N GLU A 47 10.03 -2.33 -8.15
CA GLU A 47 10.29 -0.93 -8.48
C GLU A 47 9.14 -0.24 -9.25
N GLU A 48 7.89 -0.69 -9.03
CA GLU A 48 6.67 -0.07 -9.58
C GLU A 48 6.14 1.05 -8.66
N ILE A 49 6.60 1.09 -7.41
CA ILE A 49 6.45 2.23 -6.50
C ILE A 49 7.86 2.61 -6.04
N THR A 50 8.34 3.77 -6.46
CA THR A 50 9.73 4.23 -6.21
C THR A 50 9.79 5.43 -5.26
N THR A 51 8.65 6.09 -5.02
CA THR A 51 8.58 7.29 -4.19
C THR A 51 7.73 7.08 -2.95
N THR A 52 8.07 7.79 -1.87
CA THR A 52 7.27 7.77 -0.65
C THR A 52 5.88 8.38 -0.86
N LEU A 53 5.77 9.37 -1.75
CA LEU A 53 4.50 10.01 -2.09
C LEU A 53 3.58 9.01 -2.80
N GLY A 54 4.10 8.26 -3.78
CA GLY A 54 3.35 7.21 -4.47
C GLY A 54 2.89 6.12 -3.50
N LEU A 55 3.75 5.69 -2.58
CA LEU A 55 3.39 4.75 -1.54
C LEU A 55 2.25 5.26 -0.64
N GLU A 56 2.36 6.47 -0.11
CA GLU A 56 1.34 7.06 0.78
C GLU A 56 0.00 7.24 0.05
N TYR A 57 0.03 7.74 -1.19
CA TYR A 57 -1.16 7.94 -1.99
C TYR A 57 -1.86 6.61 -2.29
N THR A 58 -1.12 5.63 -2.84
CA THR A 58 -1.66 4.31 -3.18
C THR A 58 -2.21 3.60 -1.94
N ALA A 59 -1.51 3.66 -0.80
CA ALA A 59 -1.97 3.03 0.43
C ALA A 59 -3.31 3.60 0.93
N ASN A 60 -3.43 4.93 1.00
CA ASN A 60 -4.68 5.57 1.45
C ASN A 60 -5.81 5.32 0.45
N PHE A 61 -5.53 5.42 -0.86
CA PHE A 61 -6.51 5.14 -1.91
C PHE A 61 -7.05 3.71 -1.81
N CYS A 62 -6.17 2.71 -1.72
CA CYS A 62 -6.58 1.31 -1.60
C CYS A 62 -7.39 1.07 -0.32
N PHE A 63 -7.01 1.70 0.79
CA PHE A 63 -7.74 1.56 2.04
C PHE A 63 -9.14 2.15 1.96
N GLU A 64 -9.29 3.38 1.43
CA GLU A 64 -10.61 3.99 1.21
C GLU A 64 -11.47 3.16 0.27
N LYS A 65 -10.91 2.69 -0.85
CA LYS A 65 -11.64 1.87 -1.82
C LYS A 65 -11.96 0.46 -1.32
N SER A 66 -11.12 -0.13 -0.46
CA SER A 66 -11.42 -1.43 0.16
C SER A 66 -12.68 -1.39 1.04
N ARG A 67 -13.08 -0.20 1.53
CA ARG A 67 -14.33 -0.01 2.27
C ARG A 67 -15.56 0.02 1.37
N GLU A 68 -15.38 0.34 0.09
CA GLU A 68 -16.43 0.30 -0.91
C GLU A 68 -16.59 -1.12 -1.47
N ASP A 69 -15.46 -1.79 -1.80
CA ASP A 69 -15.45 -3.13 -2.37
C ASP A 69 -14.10 -3.85 -2.11
N GLU A 70 -14.09 -4.79 -1.17
CA GLU A 70 -12.90 -5.55 -0.78
C GLU A 70 -12.47 -6.61 -1.82
N SER A 71 -13.33 -6.95 -2.77
CA SER A 71 -13.02 -7.96 -3.80
C SER A 71 -11.99 -7.45 -4.81
N ARG A 72 -11.82 -6.12 -4.88
CA ARG A 72 -11.01 -5.41 -5.88
C ARG A 72 -9.73 -4.80 -5.34
N ILE A 73 -9.35 -5.13 -4.10
CA ILE A 73 -8.14 -4.59 -3.43
C ILE A 73 -6.89 -4.68 -4.31
N GLU A 74 -6.70 -5.80 -5.01
CA GLU A 74 -5.53 -6.00 -5.88
C GLU A 74 -5.58 -5.09 -7.12
N GLU A 75 -6.76 -4.88 -7.71
CA GLU A 75 -6.95 -3.97 -8.84
C GLU A 75 -6.68 -2.51 -8.44
N TYR A 76 -7.05 -2.11 -7.22
CA TYR A 76 -6.80 -0.76 -6.74
C TYR A 76 -5.31 -0.45 -6.66
N ALA A 77 -4.50 -1.37 -6.13
CA ALA A 77 -3.06 -1.18 -6.05
C ALA A 77 -2.41 -1.10 -7.45
N GLU A 78 -2.91 -1.88 -8.40
CA GLU A 78 -2.44 -1.88 -9.80
C GLU A 78 -2.88 -0.63 -10.58
N SER A 79 -4.03 -0.03 -10.23
CA SER A 79 -4.60 1.12 -10.96
C SER A 79 -3.76 2.41 -10.87
N VAL A 80 -2.90 2.51 -9.85
CA VAL A 80 -2.09 3.70 -9.55
C VAL A 80 -0.62 3.56 -9.95
N LYS A 81 -0.20 2.38 -10.43
CA LYS A 81 1.22 2.10 -10.79
C LYS A 81 1.77 3.02 -11.88
N GLY A 82 0.93 3.55 -12.76
CA GLY A 82 1.35 4.44 -13.86
C GLY A 82 1.54 5.90 -13.46
N PHE A 83 1.02 6.33 -12.30
CA PHE A 83 1.03 7.73 -11.89
C PHE A 83 2.28 8.14 -11.08
N PHE A 84 2.93 7.18 -10.42
CA PHE A 84 3.97 7.46 -9.41
C PHE A 84 5.23 6.59 -9.53
N ALA A 85 5.43 5.92 -10.67
CA ALA A 85 6.65 5.18 -11.00
C ALA A 85 7.87 6.10 -11.12
#